data_AF-A0A139Q092-F1
#
_entry.id   AF-A0A139Q092-F1
#
_cell.length_a   1.000
_cell.length_b   1.000
_cell.length_c   1.000
_cell.angle_alpha   90.00
_cell.angle_beta   90.00
_cell.angle_gamma   90.00
#
_symmetry.space_group_name_H-M   'P 1'
#
loop_
_entity.id
_entity.type
_entity.pdbx_description
1 polymer ?
#
loop_
_entity_poly.entity_id
_entity_poly.type
_entity_poly.pdbx_seq_one_letter_code
_entity_poly.pdbx_strand_id
1 'polypeptide(L)'
;MGFDWEEILGEEENIAEAYDELVNKAMEDNDDLYVSGDWNGENVRFKRKWCNHEFSEQEINDLLSGKEIRFRCTVTKNEQDVIGKLEHLEYKGTKYVGFSPSNWKK
;
A
#
# COMPACT_ATOMS: atom_id res chain seq x y z
N MET A 1 11.25 2.40 -56.09
CA MET A 1 10.51 3.33 -55.21
C MET A 1 10.80 2.89 -53.79
N GLY A 2 11.90 3.38 -53.23
CA GLY A 2 12.17 3.21 -51.81
C GLY A 2 11.29 4.18 -51.06
N PHE A 3 10.53 3.69 -50.09
CA PHE A 3 9.91 4.58 -49.11
C PHE A 3 11.05 5.24 -48.35
N ASP A 4 11.10 6.56 -48.42
CA ASP A 4 12.11 7.39 -47.79
C ASP A 4 11.82 7.37 -46.27
N TRP A 5 12.63 6.63 -45.53
CA TRP A 5 12.46 6.41 -44.09
C TRP A 5 12.99 7.59 -43.25
N GLU A 6 13.57 8.60 -43.88
CA GLU A 6 14.23 9.74 -43.23
C GLU A 6 13.25 10.87 -42.84
N GLU A 7 11.94 10.70 -43.03
CA GLU A 7 10.90 11.66 -42.58
C GLU A 7 10.04 11.14 -41.42
N ILE A 8 10.26 9.90 -40.95
CA ILE A 8 9.49 9.29 -39.84
C ILE A 8 10.23 9.40 -38.49
N LEU A 9 11.53 9.66 -38.48
CA LEU A 9 12.34 9.73 -37.24
C LEU A 9 12.40 11.12 -36.59
N GLY A 10 11.41 11.99 -36.87
CA GLY A 10 11.31 13.33 -36.28
C GLY A 10 10.51 13.41 -34.97
N GLU A 11 10.03 12.28 -34.44
CA GLU A 11 9.12 12.26 -33.28
C GLU A 11 9.47 11.15 -32.27
N GLU A 12 10.77 10.88 -32.05
CA GLU A 12 11.24 9.94 -31.03
C GLU A 12 11.86 10.62 -29.79
N GLU A 13 11.85 11.95 -29.68
CA GLU A 13 12.42 12.63 -28.50
C GLU A 13 11.43 12.77 -27.33
N ASN A 14 10.12 12.57 -27.53
CA ASN A 14 9.13 12.81 -26.46
C ASN A 14 8.66 11.56 -25.70
N ILE A 15 9.02 10.35 -26.16
CA ILE A 15 8.61 9.12 -25.46
C ILE A 15 9.55 8.75 -24.31
N ALA A 16 10.82 9.14 -24.32
CA ALA A 16 11.73 8.80 -23.22
C ALA A 16 11.44 9.66 -21.97
N GLU A 17 11.23 10.97 -22.15
CA GLU A 17 10.94 11.91 -21.05
C GLU A 17 9.56 11.65 -20.42
N ALA A 18 8.54 11.31 -21.23
CA ALA A 18 7.22 10.95 -20.72
C ALA A 18 7.23 9.64 -19.88
N TYR A 19 8.17 8.72 -20.14
CA TYR A 19 8.32 7.50 -19.34
C TYR A 19 9.06 7.76 -18.03
N ASP A 20 10.08 8.62 -18.01
CA ASP A 20 10.80 8.99 -16.78
C ASP A 20 9.90 9.75 -15.79
N GLU A 21 9.05 10.65 -16.28
CA GLU A 21 8.05 11.36 -15.45
C GLU A 21 6.99 10.43 -14.84
N LEU A 22 6.50 9.44 -15.61
CA LEU A 22 5.54 8.45 -15.10
C LEU A 22 6.17 7.49 -14.10
N VAL A 23 7.45 7.15 -14.28
CA VAL A 23 8.21 6.30 -13.35
C VAL A 23 8.50 7.06 -12.07
N ASN A 24 8.95 8.32 -12.12
CA ASN A 24 9.17 9.14 -10.93
C ASN A 24 7.86 9.36 -10.15
N LYS A 25 6.73 9.59 -10.83
CA LYS A 25 5.41 9.70 -10.19
C LYS A 25 4.91 8.40 -9.55
N ALA A 26 5.34 7.23 -10.05
CA ALA A 26 4.99 5.94 -9.46
C ALA A 26 5.99 5.48 -8.38
N MET A 27 7.23 5.98 -8.42
CA MET A 27 8.29 5.61 -7.48
C MET A 27 8.30 6.47 -6.20
N GLU A 28 7.77 7.70 -6.23
CA GLU A 28 7.77 8.61 -5.08
C GLU A 28 6.78 8.23 -3.94
N ASP A 29 5.81 7.34 -4.19
CA ASP A 29 4.75 6.98 -3.23
C ASP A 29 5.04 5.71 -2.39
N ASN A 30 6.28 5.21 -2.36
CA ASN A 30 6.57 3.93 -1.69
C ASN A 30 6.87 4.01 -0.19
N ASP A 31 7.13 5.21 0.36
CA ASP A 31 7.48 5.38 1.78
C ASP A 31 6.25 5.64 2.66
N ASP A 32 5.29 6.47 2.22
CA ASP A 32 4.09 6.80 3.02
C ASP A 32 3.09 5.63 3.13
N LEU A 33 3.23 4.61 2.29
CA LEU A 33 2.37 3.43 2.29
C LEU A 33 2.66 2.46 3.43
N TYR A 34 3.83 2.52 4.05
CA TYR A 34 4.26 1.58 5.07
C TYR A 34 4.59 2.27 6.39
N VAL A 35 4.15 1.65 7.48
CA VAL A 35 4.47 2.07 8.84
C VAL A 35 5.40 1.02 9.44
N SER A 36 6.56 1.47 9.91
CA SER A 36 7.43 0.69 10.78
C SER A 36 7.25 1.13 12.23
N GLY A 37 7.16 0.17 13.16
CA GLY A 37 7.10 0.48 14.58
C GLY A 37 7.53 -0.69 15.45
N ASP A 38 7.71 -0.43 16.73
CA ASP A 38 7.93 -1.49 17.73
C ASP A 38 6.58 -2.06 18.17
N TRP A 39 6.39 -3.35 17.93
CA TRP A 39 5.20 -4.07 18.36
C TRP A 39 5.64 -5.26 19.21
N ASN A 40 5.26 -5.26 20.49
CA ASN A 40 5.70 -6.26 21.49
C ASN A 40 7.23 -6.46 21.56
N GLY A 41 8.03 -5.42 21.32
CA GLY A 41 9.50 -5.51 21.31
C GLY A 41 10.10 -6.08 20.02
N GLU A 42 9.28 -6.26 18.97
CA GLU A 42 9.74 -6.62 17.62
C GLU A 42 9.52 -5.43 16.68
N ASN A 43 10.53 -5.11 15.87
CA ASN A 43 10.36 -4.09 14.83
C ASN A 43 9.57 -4.68 13.66
N VAL A 44 8.31 -4.24 13.55
CA VAL A 44 7.38 -4.71 12.52
C VAL A 44 7.17 -3.64 11.47
N ARG A 45 6.93 -4.08 10.23
CA ARG A 45 6.56 -3.20 9.11
C ARG A 45 5.23 -3.68 8.52
N PHE A 46 4.23 -2.82 8.51
CA PHE A 46 2.91 -3.09 7.94
C PHE A 46 2.44 -1.93 7.07
N LYS A 47 1.36 -2.10 6.32
CA LYS A 47 0.82 -1.04 5.46
C LYS A 47 0.03 -0.02 6.29
N ARG A 48 0.28 1.28 6.08
CA ARG A 48 -0.48 2.40 6.67
C ARG A 48 -1.94 2.42 6.23
N LYS A 49 -2.18 1.91 5.03
CA LYS A 49 -3.51 1.82 4.43
C LYS A 49 -4.00 0.38 4.44
N TRP A 50 -5.23 0.19 4.92
CA TRP A 50 -5.93 -1.07 4.86
C TRP A 50 -7.28 -0.90 4.16
N CYS A 51 -7.49 -1.67 3.10
CA CYS A 51 -8.63 -1.51 2.19
C CYS A 51 -8.73 -0.05 1.69
N ASN A 52 -9.81 0.66 1.99
CA ASN A 52 -10.01 2.07 1.64
C ASN A 52 -9.87 3.03 2.85
N HIS A 53 -9.23 2.60 3.94
CA HIS A 53 -8.97 3.41 5.13
C HIS A 53 -7.47 3.59 5.35
N GLU A 54 -7.06 4.79 5.75
CA GLU A 54 -5.70 5.11 6.16
C GLU A 54 -5.64 5.28 7.67
N PHE A 55 -4.74 4.56 8.33
CA PHE A 55 -4.59 4.63 9.77
C PHE A 55 -3.96 5.96 10.19
N SER A 56 -4.62 6.62 11.16
CA SER A 56 -4.06 7.75 11.88
C SER A 56 -2.95 7.30 12.82
N GLU A 57 -2.07 8.23 13.22
CA GLU A 57 -0.97 7.93 14.16
C GLU A 57 -1.45 7.33 15.49
N GLN A 58 -2.63 7.73 15.96
CA GLN A 58 -3.26 7.16 17.16
C GLN A 58 -3.62 5.68 16.95
N GLU A 59 -4.27 5.35 15.83
CA GLU A 59 -4.63 3.97 15.47
C GLU A 59 -3.37 3.11 15.30
N ILE A 60 -2.33 3.66 14.67
CA ILE A 60 -1.02 3.02 14.54
C ILE A 60 -0.43 2.70 15.91
N ASN A 61 -0.42 3.66 16.83
CA ASN A 61 0.12 3.44 18.17
C ASN A 61 -0.68 2.39 18.96
N ASP A 62 -2.01 2.40 18.85
CA ASP A 62 -2.85 1.35 19.46
C ASP A 62 -2.58 -0.02 18.85
N LEU A 63 -2.41 -0.11 17.52
CA LEU A 63 -2.01 -1.33 16.80
C LEU A 63 -0.64 -1.83 17.26
N LEU A 64 0.37 -0.96 17.33
CA LEU A 64 1.72 -1.24 17.82
C LEU A 64 1.73 -1.64 19.32
N SER A 65 0.77 -1.14 20.10
CA SER A 65 0.55 -1.58 21.49
C SER A 65 -0.15 -2.94 21.59
N GLY A 66 -0.52 -3.57 20.47
CA GLY A 66 -1.24 -4.84 20.44
C GLY A 66 -2.73 -4.72 20.80
N LYS A 67 -3.31 -3.52 20.74
CA LYS A 67 -4.74 -3.30 20.98
C LYS A 67 -5.55 -3.52 19.70
N GLU A 68 -6.84 -3.78 19.91
CA GLU A 68 -7.81 -3.88 18.82
C GLU A 68 -8.37 -2.49 18.50
N ILE A 69 -8.27 -2.10 17.24
CA ILE A 69 -8.83 -0.85 16.73
C ILE A 69 -10.12 -1.13 15.96
N ARG A 70 -11.01 -0.13 15.94
CA ARG A 70 -12.24 -0.15 15.15
C ARG A 70 -12.23 1.06 14.23
N PHE A 71 -12.39 0.81 12.94
CA PHE A 71 -12.51 1.85 11.94
C PHE A 71 -13.54 1.45 10.89
N ARG A 72 -14.08 2.45 10.20
CA ARG A 72 -15.08 2.22 9.17
C ARG A 72 -14.39 2.27 7.82
N CYS A 73 -14.55 1.21 7.04
CA CYS A 73 -13.94 1.10 5.73
C CYS A 73 -15.00 0.96 4.64
N THR A 74 -14.81 1.64 3.51
CA THR A 74 -15.71 1.51 2.35
C THR A 74 -15.31 0.32 1.50
N VAL A 75 -16.16 -0.70 1.45
CA VAL A 75 -15.96 -1.87 0.58
C VAL A 75 -16.98 -1.82 -0.54
N THR A 76 -16.48 -1.56 -1.76
CA THR A 76 -17.24 -1.44 -3.01
C THR A 76 -18.30 -0.31 -3.01
N LYS A 77 -19.35 -0.42 -2.20
CA LYS A 77 -20.48 0.52 -2.08
C LYS A 77 -21.09 0.61 -0.68
N ASN A 78 -20.62 -0.18 0.28
CA ASN A 78 -21.13 -0.16 1.66
C ASN A 78 -19.99 0.21 2.61
N GLU A 79 -20.31 1.00 3.62
CA GLU A 79 -19.44 1.20 4.75
C GLU A 79 -19.54 -0.01 5.68
N GLN A 80 -18.42 -0.58 6.05
CA GLN A 80 -18.34 -1.70 6.99
C GLN A 80 -17.43 -1.34 8.15
N ASP A 81 -17.91 -1.57 9.37
CA ASP A 81 -17.10 -1.44 10.57
C ASP A 81 -16.16 -2.66 10.67
N VAL A 82 -14.86 -2.36 10.58
CA VAL A 82 -13.78 -3.33 10.65
C VAL A 82 -13.14 -3.20 12.01
N ILE A 83 -13.07 -4.33 12.71
CA ILE A 83 -12.48 -4.45 14.02
C ILE A 83 -11.36 -5.47 13.92
N GLY A 84 -10.16 -5.12 14.36
CA GLY A 84 -8.99 -5.98 14.24
C GLY A 84 -7.74 -5.40 14.90
N LYS A 85 -6.66 -6.17 14.85
CA LYS A 85 -5.38 -5.86 15.50
C LYS A 85 -4.21 -6.32 14.63
N LEU A 86 -2.98 -5.94 15.00
CA LEU A 86 -1.78 -6.54 14.41
C LEU A 86 -1.65 -7.99 14.90
N GLU A 87 -1.42 -8.89 13.96
CA GLU A 87 -1.24 -10.31 14.22
C GLU A 87 -0.18 -10.90 13.29
N HIS A 88 0.40 -12.02 13.71
CA HIS A 88 1.30 -12.82 12.88
C HIS A 88 0.51 -13.53 11.79
N LEU A 89 0.72 -13.10 10.55
CA LEU A 89 0.13 -13.70 9.36
C LEU A 89 1.20 -14.54 8.66
N GLU A 90 0.76 -15.61 7.99
CA GLU A 90 1.62 -16.43 7.14
C GLU A 90 1.06 -16.45 5.73
N TYR A 91 1.90 -16.08 4.76
CA TYR A 91 1.56 -16.15 3.35
C TYR A 91 2.66 -16.91 2.60
N LYS A 92 2.28 -18.04 1.97
CA LYS A 92 3.20 -18.91 1.22
C LYS A 92 4.46 -19.32 2.02
N GLY A 93 4.31 -19.57 3.32
CA GLY A 93 5.43 -19.95 4.21
C GLY A 93 6.33 -18.80 4.66
N THR A 94 6.01 -17.56 4.29
CA THR A 94 6.66 -16.35 4.84
C THR A 94 5.78 -15.78 5.94
N LYS A 95 6.33 -15.67 7.15
CA LYS A 95 5.68 -15.01 8.29
C LYS A 95 5.88 -13.50 8.19
N TYR A 96 4.81 -12.75 8.40
CA TYR A 96 4.83 -11.29 8.43
C TYR A 96 3.82 -10.79 9.44
N VAL A 97 4.04 -9.60 9.97
CA VAL A 97 3.08 -8.94 10.85
C VAL A 97 2.19 -8.04 10.00
N GLY A 98 0.88 -8.16 10.19
CA GLY A 98 -0.08 -7.35 9.45
C GLY A 98 -1.39 -7.20 10.20
N PHE A 99 -2.23 -6.29 9.71
CA PHE A 99 -3.55 -6.07 10.27
C PHE A 99 -4.47 -7.26 9.92
N SER A 100 -4.99 -7.92 10.95
CA SER A 100 -5.94 -9.03 10.85
C SER A 100 -7.31 -8.58 11.38
N PRO A 101 -8.35 -8.52 10.52
CA PRO A 101 -9.70 -8.16 10.95
C PRO A 101 -10.38 -9.34 11.68
N SER A 102 -10.63 -9.19 12.98
CA SER A 102 -11.37 -10.16 13.81
C SER A 102 -12.80 -10.37 13.33
N ASN A 103 -13.45 -9.32 12.80
CA ASN A 103 -14.87 -9.36 12.40
C ASN A 103 -15.10 -9.77 10.93
N TRP A 104 -14.06 -10.19 10.20
CA TRP A 104 -14.21 -10.59 8.81
C TRP A 104 -14.56 -12.08 8.70
N LYS A 105 -15.86 -12.40 8.62
CA LYS A 105 -16.30 -13.76 8.26
C LYS A 105 -15.99 -14.03 6.79
N LYS A 106 -15.15 -15.04 6.56
CA LYS A 106 -14.84 -15.60 5.24
C LYS A 106 -15.99 -16.45 4.70
#